data_AF-A0A8S9XE75-F1
#
_entry.id   AF-A0A8S9XE75-F1
#
_cell.length_a   1.000
_cell.length_b   1.000
_cell.length_c   1.000
_cell.angle_alpha   90.00
_cell.angle_beta   90.00
_cell.angle_gamma   90.00
#
_symmetry.space_group_name_H-M   'P 1'
#
loop_
_entity.id
_entity.type
_entity.pdbx_description
1 polymer ?
#
loop_
_entity_poly.entity_id
_entity_poly.type
_entity_poly.pdbx_seq_one_letter_code
_entity_poly.pdbx_strand_id
1 'polypeptide(L)'
;MLFKKLLIFFSVVVVALCEPDSLEQVDDEELLALFRNEKHVVVLFTKSNCPECDKLETALTNIREDLVETCGAWVVKASGSPLVKLYSPTKEPAIVFFRHGVPLLYD
;
A
#
# COMPACT_ATOMS: atom_id res chain seq x y z
N MET A 1 -6.45 21.01 -9.41
CA MET A 1 -5.48 20.26 -8.58
C MET A 1 -5.61 20.56 -7.08
N LEU A 2 -5.81 21.82 -6.65
CA LEU A 2 -5.98 22.16 -5.22
C LEU A 2 -7.22 21.53 -4.57
N PHE A 3 -8.37 21.55 -5.26
CA PHE A 3 -9.63 20.98 -4.74
C PHE A 3 -9.59 19.46 -4.55
N LYS A 4 -8.90 18.73 -5.43
CA LYS A 4 -8.73 17.27 -5.30
C LYS A 4 -7.84 16.91 -4.12
N LYS A 5 -6.76 17.68 -3.89
CA LYS A 5 -5.91 17.56 -2.69
C LYS A 5 -6.69 17.89 -1.42
N LEU A 6 -7.56 18.91 -1.43
CA LEU A 6 -8.40 19.28 -0.28
C LEU A 6 -9.46 18.21 0.03
N LEU A 7 -10.08 17.62 -0.99
CA LEU A 7 -11.01 16.49 -0.85
C LEU A 7 -10.33 15.23 -0.31
N ILE A 8 -9.12 14.91 -0.79
CA ILE A 8 -8.33 13.81 -0.25
C ILE A 8 -7.91 14.12 1.20
N PHE A 9 -7.44 15.33 1.49
CA PHE A 9 -7.03 15.71 2.85
C PHE A 9 -8.21 15.66 3.84
N PHE A 10 -9.39 16.16 3.43
CA PHE A 10 -10.61 16.10 4.24
C PHE A 10 -11.15 14.67 4.40
N SER A 11 -11.06 13.85 3.35
CA SER A 11 -11.39 12.42 3.40
C SER A 11 -10.44 11.66 4.33
N VAL A 12 -9.13 11.91 4.24
CA VAL A 12 -8.10 11.26 5.08
C VAL A 12 -8.28 11.66 6.55
N VAL A 13 -8.60 12.93 6.85
CA VAL A 13 -8.90 13.38 8.22
C VAL A 13 -10.17 12.75 8.77
N VAL A 14 -11.21 12.54 7.95
CA VAL A 14 -12.44 11.84 8.36
C VAL A 14 -12.20 10.34 8.56
N VAL A 15 -11.37 9.71 7.74
CA VAL A 15 -10.99 8.29 7.85
C VAL A 15 -10.10 8.02 9.06
N ALA A 16 -9.28 8.98 9.50
CA ALA A 16 -8.43 8.86 10.69
C ALA A 16 -9.19 8.66 12.01
N LEU A 17 -10.52 8.89 12.06
CA LEU A 17 -11.34 8.68 13.26
C LEU A 17 -11.91 7.24 13.37
N CYS A 18 -11.67 6.39 12.38
CA CYS A 18 -12.10 5.01 12.38
C CYS A 18 -10.97 4.21 11.75
N GLU A 19 -10.05 3.68 12.56
CA GLU A 19 -8.99 2.83 12.02
C GLU A 19 -9.63 1.65 11.27
N PRO A 20 -9.52 1.59 9.94
CA PRO A 20 -9.95 0.40 9.26
C PRO A 20 -8.98 -0.72 9.67
N ASP A 21 -9.55 -1.84 10.12
CA ASP A 21 -8.83 -3.10 10.43
C ASP A 21 -8.10 -3.68 9.20
N SER A 22 -8.24 -3.02 8.03
CA SER A 22 -7.72 -3.43 6.73
C SER A 22 -6.94 -2.30 6.06
N LEU A 23 -5.99 -2.68 5.21
CA LEU A 23 -5.25 -1.73 4.38
C LEU A 23 -6.15 -1.19 3.26
N GLU A 24 -5.91 0.06 2.87
CA GLU A 24 -6.57 0.66 1.71
C GLU A 24 -6.26 -0.15 0.46
N GLN A 25 -7.30 -0.58 -0.25
CA GLN A 25 -7.17 -1.30 -1.50
C GLN A 25 -7.14 -0.33 -2.67
N VAL A 26 -6.10 -0.42 -3.49
CA VAL A 26 -5.92 0.40 -4.70
C VAL A 26 -5.86 -0.49 -5.93
N ASP A 27 -6.28 0.06 -7.07
CA ASP A 27 -6.09 -0.59 -8.37
C ASP A 27 -4.71 -0.27 -8.99
N ASP A 28 -4.42 -0.85 -10.14
CA ASP A 28 -3.13 -0.67 -10.83
C ASP A 28 -2.88 0.79 -11.25
N GLU A 29 -3.92 1.54 -11.63
CA GLU A 29 -3.77 2.93 -12.07
C GLU A 29 -3.43 3.83 -10.89
N GLU A 30 -4.15 3.66 -9.78
CA GLU A 30 -3.91 4.35 -8.51
C GLU A 30 -2.54 4.01 -7.95
N LEU A 31 -2.15 2.72 -7.97
CA LEU A 31 -0.86 2.28 -7.50
C LEU A 31 0.29 2.90 -8.31
N LEU A 32 0.18 2.93 -9.63
CA LEU A 32 1.14 3.60 -10.50
C LEU A 32 1.18 5.12 -10.24
N ALA A 33 0.06 5.73 -9.88
CA ALA A 33 0.03 7.13 -9.47
C ALA A 33 0.76 7.36 -8.15
N LEU A 34 0.62 6.47 -7.16
CA LEU A 34 1.37 6.52 -5.90
C LEU A 34 2.87 6.45 -6.17
N PHE A 35 3.33 5.51 -7.01
CA PHE A 35 4.77 5.39 -7.34
C PHE A 35 5.36 6.65 -7.99
N ARG A 36 4.55 7.43 -8.73
CA ARG A 36 4.99 8.66 -9.38
C ARG A 36 5.00 9.86 -8.43
N ASN A 37 4.04 9.93 -7.50
CA ASN A 37 3.77 11.12 -6.72
C ASN A 37 4.35 11.06 -5.31
N GLU A 38 4.51 9.87 -4.76
CA GLU A 38 4.86 9.65 -3.37
C GLU A 38 6.28 9.12 -3.23
N LYS A 39 6.98 9.59 -2.20
CA LYS A 39 8.38 9.22 -1.98
C LYS A 39 8.54 7.79 -1.48
N HIS A 40 7.59 7.32 -0.69
CA HIS A 40 7.67 6.03 0.01
C HIS A 40 6.29 5.36 -0.09
N VAL A 41 6.26 4.14 -0.64
CA VAL A 41 5.02 3.36 -0.79
C VAL A 41 5.31 1.92 -0.42
N VAL A 42 4.62 1.38 0.59
CA VAL A 42 4.62 -0.04 0.95
C VAL A 42 3.37 -0.67 0.36
N VAL A 43 3.55 -1.71 -0.44
CA VAL A 43 2.47 -2.39 -1.15
C VAL A 43 2.42 -3.84 -0.70
N LEU A 44 1.27 -4.28 -0.22
CA LEU A 44 0.95 -5.69 -0.06
C LEU A 44 0.23 -6.20 -1.31
N PHE A 45 0.90 -7.01 -2.11
CA PHE A 45 0.29 -7.75 -3.19
C PHE A 45 -0.37 -9.02 -2.64
N THR A 46 -1.66 -9.19 -2.94
CA THR A 46 -2.47 -10.32 -2.48
C THR A 46 -3.18 -11.02 -3.65
N LYS A 47 -3.73 -12.20 -3.40
CA LYS A 47 -4.54 -12.97 -4.35
C LYS A 47 -5.76 -13.57 -3.66
N SER A 48 -6.75 -13.98 -4.45
CA SER A 48 -7.93 -14.70 -3.95
C SER A 48 -7.55 -16.01 -3.24
N ASN A 49 -8.32 -16.40 -2.22
CA ASN A 49 -8.13 -17.66 -1.47
C ASN A 49 -6.73 -17.80 -0.87
N CYS A 50 -6.26 -16.77 -0.18
CA CYS A 50 -4.90 -16.68 0.35
C CYS A 50 -4.93 -16.39 1.87
N PRO A 51 -4.98 -17.41 2.73
CA PRO A 51 -4.98 -17.21 4.18
C PRO A 51 -3.71 -16.54 4.72
N GLU A 52 -2.59 -16.65 4.00
CA GLU A 52 -1.35 -15.96 4.33
C GLU A 52 -1.42 -14.45 4.05
N CYS A 53 -2.22 -14.05 3.05
CA CYS A 53 -2.45 -12.64 2.74
C CYS A 53 -3.11 -11.93 3.92
N ASP A 54 -4.10 -12.57 4.56
CA ASP A 54 -4.77 -12.02 5.74
C ASP A 54 -3.80 -11.81 6.90
N LYS A 55 -2.89 -12.78 7.13
CA LYS A 55 -1.86 -12.68 8.18
C LYS A 55 -0.91 -11.52 7.93
N LEU A 56 -0.45 -11.35 6.69
CA LEU A 56 0.44 -10.26 6.32
C LEU A 56 -0.28 -8.91 6.35
N GLU A 57 -1.56 -8.86 5.96
CA GLU A 57 -2.38 -7.66 6.05
C GLU A 57 -2.53 -7.23 7.51
N THR A 58 -2.90 -8.14 8.43
CA THR A 58 -2.96 -7.85 9.87
C THR A 58 -1.61 -7.37 10.41
N ALA A 59 -0.52 -8.04 10.05
CA ALA A 59 0.82 -7.64 10.50
C ALA A 59 1.19 -6.22 10.02
N LEU A 60 0.88 -5.88 8.76
CA LEU A 60 1.12 -4.55 8.20
C LEU A 60 0.20 -3.49 8.80
N THR A 61 -1.07 -3.80 9.04
CA THR A 61 -2.02 -2.91 9.72
C THR A 61 -1.51 -2.55 11.13
N ASN A 62 -1.00 -3.54 11.88
CA ASN A 62 -0.48 -3.32 13.23
C ASN A 62 0.72 -2.36 13.30
N ILE A 63 1.53 -2.28 12.23
CA ILE A 63 2.70 -1.39 12.16
C ILE A 63 2.48 -0.18 11.24
N ARG A 64 1.24 0.02 10.75
CA ARG A 64 0.92 1.05 9.75
C ARG A 64 1.25 2.44 10.25
N GLU A 65 0.87 2.75 11.49
CA GLU A 65 1.14 4.05 12.11
C GLU A 65 2.66 4.32 12.17
N ASP A 66 3.44 3.35 12.68
CA ASP A 66 4.90 3.45 12.72
C ASP A 66 5.50 3.69 11.32
N LEU A 67 5.03 2.99 10.28
CA LEU A 67 5.49 3.18 8.90
C LEU A 67 5.16 4.58 8.36
N VAL A 68 3.99 5.11 8.70
CA VAL A 68 3.58 6.47 8.31
C VAL A 68 4.42 7.51 9.04
N GLU A 69 4.61 7.38 10.35
CA GLU A 69 5.34 8.36 11.16
C GLU A 69 6.85 8.35 10.87
N THR A 70 7.46 7.17 10.80
CA THR A 70 8.91 7.04 10.69
C THR A 70 9.40 7.20 9.25
N CYS A 71 8.64 6.66 8.30
CA CYS A 71 9.04 6.62 6.90
C CYS A 71 8.24 7.59 6.03
N GLY A 72 7.12 8.14 6.49
CA GLY A 72 6.22 8.90 5.63
C GLY A 72 5.69 8.05 4.47
N ALA A 73 5.50 6.75 4.72
CA ALA A 73 5.13 5.79 3.70
C ALA A 73 3.61 5.68 3.55
N TRP A 74 3.13 5.63 2.32
CA TRP A 74 1.78 5.16 2.03
C TRP A 74 1.76 3.65 2.14
N VAL A 75 0.82 3.07 2.89
CA VAL A 75 0.70 1.62 3.10
C VAL A 75 -0.62 1.14 2.51
N VAL A 76 -0.56 0.40 1.42
CA VAL A 76 -1.72 0.00 0.61
C VAL A 76 -1.67 -1.49 0.25
N LYS A 77 -2.80 -2.04 -0.20
CA LYS A 77 -2.88 -3.39 -0.78
C LYS A 77 -3.36 -3.37 -2.22
N ALA A 78 -2.84 -4.30 -3.01
CA ALA A 78 -3.25 -4.52 -4.40
C ALA A 78 -3.58 -6.00 -4.61
N SER A 79 -4.86 -6.32 -4.80
CA SER A 79 -5.35 -7.70 -4.91
C SER A 79 -5.47 -8.13 -6.37
N GLY A 80 -4.87 -9.28 -6.71
CA GLY A 80 -4.90 -9.83 -8.07
C GLY A 80 -4.17 -8.97 -9.10
N SER A 81 -3.32 -8.05 -8.67
CA SER A 81 -2.59 -7.15 -9.56
C SER A 81 -1.53 -7.90 -10.36
N PRO A 82 -1.50 -7.80 -11.69
CA PRO A 82 -0.45 -8.39 -12.51
C PRO A 82 0.93 -7.76 -12.25
N LEU A 83 0.99 -6.57 -11.62
CA LEU A 83 2.23 -5.86 -11.29
C LEU A 83 3.11 -6.65 -10.31
N VAL A 84 2.53 -7.54 -9.50
CA VAL A 84 3.31 -8.43 -8.62
C VAL A 84 4.35 -9.22 -9.40
N LYS A 85 4.05 -9.61 -10.65
CA LYS A 85 4.99 -10.37 -11.50
C LYS A 85 6.19 -9.55 -11.95
N LEU A 86 6.05 -8.22 -12.02
CA LEU A 86 7.14 -7.33 -12.41
C LEU A 86 8.09 -7.06 -11.24
N TYR A 87 7.53 -6.95 -10.03
CA TYR A 87 8.28 -6.51 -8.86
C TYR A 87 8.69 -7.68 -7.96
N SER A 88 7.88 -8.71 -7.82
CA SER A 88 8.15 -9.90 -7.02
C SER A 88 7.70 -11.19 -7.74
N PRO A 89 8.33 -11.54 -8.88
CA PRO A 89 7.88 -12.65 -9.75
C PRO A 89 7.82 -14.02 -9.08
N THR A 90 8.50 -14.21 -7.96
CA THR A 90 8.68 -15.51 -7.30
C THR A 90 7.91 -15.65 -5.98
N LYS A 91 7.26 -14.58 -5.49
CA LYS A 91 6.56 -14.59 -4.20
C LYS A 91 5.18 -13.94 -4.35
N GLU A 92 4.12 -14.64 -3.91
CA GLU A 92 2.77 -14.10 -3.82
C GLU A 92 1.98 -14.82 -2.71
N PRO A 93 1.62 -14.16 -1.59
CA PRO A 93 1.67 -12.71 -1.37
C PRO A 93 3.09 -12.12 -1.31
N ALA A 94 3.20 -10.82 -1.56
CA ALA A 94 4.47 -10.11 -1.50
C ALA A 94 4.28 -8.72 -0.90
N ILE A 95 5.24 -8.31 -0.06
CA ILE A 95 5.36 -6.94 0.43
C ILE A 95 6.52 -6.30 -0.34
N VAL A 96 6.27 -5.18 -1.00
CA VAL A 96 7.30 -4.45 -1.74
C VAL A 96 7.32 -3.01 -1.24
N PHE A 97 8.51 -2.53 -0.87
CA PHE A 97 8.70 -1.14 -0.48
C PHE A 97 9.31 -0.34 -1.63
N PHE A 98 8.61 0.67 -2.10
CA PHE A 98 9.08 1.57 -3.15
C PHE A 98 9.65 2.85 -2.55
N ARG A 99 10.84 3.24 -3.00
CA ARG A 99 11.47 4.53 -2.69
C ARG A 99 11.65 5.32 -3.97
N HIS A 100 10.97 6.46 -4.09
CA HIS A 100 10.95 7.30 -5.29
C HIS A 100 10.61 6.49 -6.56
N GLY A 101 9.61 5.60 -6.44
CA GLY A 101 9.17 4.71 -7.52
C GLY A 101 10.09 3.52 -7.80
N VAL A 102 11.21 3.37 -7.09
CA VAL A 102 12.12 2.22 -7.24
C VAL A 102 11.77 1.14 -6.22
N PRO A 103 11.45 -0.10 -6.65
CA PRO A 103 11.16 -1.20 -5.73
C PRO A 103 12.44 -1.62 -4.99
N LEU A 104 12.33 -1.75 -3.67
CA LEU A 104 13.29 -2.44 -2.83
C LEU A 104 12.74 -3.84 -2.53
N LEU A 105 13.48 -4.84 -2.99
CA LEU A 105 13.21 -6.24 -2.71
C LEU A 105 14.00 -6.65 -1.49
N TYR A 106 13.30 -7.24 -0.51
CA TYR A 106 13.89 -7.84 0.67
C TYR A 106 13.76 -9.37 0.53
N ASP A 107 14.87 -10.08 0.72
CA ASP A 107 14.93 -11.55 0.63
C ASP A 107 14.28 -12.25 1.83
#